data_AF-C7BT33-F1
#
_entry.id   AF-C7BT33-F1
#
_cell.length_a   1.000
_cell.length_b   1.000
_cell.length_c   1.000
_cell.angle_alpha   90.00
_cell.angle_beta   90.00
_cell.angle_gamma   90.00
#
_symmetry.space_group_name_H-M   'P 1'
#
loop_
_entity.id
_entity.type
_entity.pdbx_description
1 polymer ?
#
loop_
_entity_poly.entity_id
_entity_poly.type
_entity_poly.pdbx_seq_one_letter_code
_entity_poly.pdbx_strand_id
1 'polypeptide(L)' 'MISTYGTILLVENHCPICAAATVCQGLCRAELNVFQEILQAQVKRVEYILTGSRRCTYRITNHIQPE' A
#
# COMPACT_ATOMS: atom_id res chain seq x y z
N MET A 1 13.24 22.15 5.43
CA MET A 1 11.80 22.31 5.70
C MET A 1 11.09 21.11 5.07
N ILE A 2 11.06 19.97 5.76
CA ILE A 2 10.34 18.79 5.31
C ILE A 2 9.00 18.84 6.03
N SER A 3 7.90 19.04 5.31
CA SER A 3 6.55 19.01 5.88
C SER A 3 6.30 17.61 6.45
N THR A 4 6.20 17.49 7.77
CA THR A 4 6.04 16.20 8.48
C THR A 4 4.59 15.69 8.49
N TYR A 5 3.66 16.41 7.85
CA TYR A 5 2.25 16.05 7.72
C TYR A 5 1.90 15.74 6.26
N GLY A 6 2.63 14.79 5.67
CA GLY A 6 2.42 14.36 4.29
C GLY A 6 1.57 13.09 4.20
N THR A 7 0.61 13.08 3.29
CA THR A 7 0.04 11.81 2.77
C THR A 7 0.77 11.47 1.48
N ILE A 8 1.30 10.26 1.39
CA ILE A 8 1.95 9.74 0.18
C ILE A 8 1.03 8.73 -0.48
N LEU A 9 0.95 8.79 -1.81
CA LEU A 9 0.29 7.76 -2.61
C LEU A 9 1.36 6.93 -3.32
N LEU A 10 1.45 5.65 -2.97
CA LEU A 10 2.23 4.67 -3.70
C LEU A 10 1.32 4.04 -4.76
N VAL A 11 1.64 4.23 -6.03
CA VAL A 11 0.87 3.69 -7.16
C VAL A 11 1.67 2.57 -7.83
N GLU A 12 1.17 1.36 -7.74
CA GLU A 12 1.69 0.21 -8.47
C GLU A 12 0.92 0.04 -9.78
N ASN A 13 1.54 0.44 -10.89
CA ASN A 13 0.97 0.25 -12.22
C ASN A 13 0.87 -1.23 -12.61
N HIS A 14 1.72 -2.08 -12.02
CA HIS A 14 1.69 -3.52 -12.20
C HIS A 14 1.92 -4.18 -10.83
N CYS A 15 0.90 -4.85 -10.29
CA CYS A 15 1.02 -5.50 -8.99
C CYS A 15 1.86 -6.79 -9.19
N PRO A 16 3.04 -6.90 -8.56
CA PRO A 16 3.99 -7.99 -8.81
C PRO A 16 3.41 -9.36 -8.42
N ILE A 17 2.49 -9.38 -7.46
CA ILE A 17 1.81 -10.59 -7.01
C ILE A 17 0.44 -10.79 -7.66
N CYS A 18 0.03 -9.97 -8.62
CA CYS A 18 -1.34 -9.96 -9.15
C CYS A 18 -1.82 -11.34 -9.62
N ALA A 19 -0.95 -12.09 -10.32
CA ALA A 19 -1.24 -13.43 -10.81
C ALA A 19 -1.36 -14.48 -9.69
N ALA A 20 -0.69 -14.26 -8.56
CA ALA A 20 -0.81 -15.15 -7.40
C ALA A 20 -2.00 -14.73 -6.50
N ALA A 21 -2.29 -13.43 -6.43
CA ALA A 21 -3.39 -12.85 -5.69
C ALA A 21 -4.77 -13.23 -6.26
N THR A 22 -4.87 -13.50 -7.57
CA THR A 22 -6.08 -14.08 -8.18
C THR A 22 -6.42 -15.47 -7.63
N VAL A 23 -5.40 -16.22 -7.18
CA VAL A 23 -5.56 -17.58 -6.63
C VAL A 23 -5.67 -17.56 -5.10
N CYS A 24 -4.90 -16.69 -4.45
CA CYS A 24 -4.90 -16.52 -3.00
C CYS A 24 -4.90 -15.04 -2.62
N GLN A 25 -6.06 -14.53 -2.24
CA GLN A 25 -6.21 -13.15 -1.77
C GLN A 25 -5.38 -12.85 -0.50
N GLY A 26 -4.96 -13.88 0.23
CA GLY A 26 -4.07 -13.76 1.38
C GLY A 26 -2.71 -13.14 1.04
N LEU A 27 -2.20 -13.36 -0.17
CA LEU A 27 -0.93 -12.78 -0.63
C LEU A 27 -1.01 -11.25 -0.75
N CYS A 28 -2.17 -10.74 -1.16
CA CYS A 28 -2.42 -9.31 -1.22
C CYS A 28 -2.45 -8.64 0.16
N ARG A 29 -2.87 -9.37 1.19
CA ARG A 29 -2.76 -8.89 2.57
C ARG A 29 -1.31 -8.94 3.07
N ALA A 30 -0.57 -9.98 2.72
CA ALA A 30 0.86 -10.09 3.07
C ALA A 30 1.69 -8.94 2.48
N GLU A 31 1.46 -8.58 1.22
CA GLU A 31 2.11 -7.42 0.58
C GLU A 31 1.82 -6.10 1.30
N LEU A 32 0.56 -5.87 1.69
CA LEU A 32 0.21 -4.69 2.48
C LEU A 32 0.92 -4.68 3.85
N ASN A 33 0.99 -5.83 4.52
CA ASN A 33 1.68 -5.96 5.81
C ASN A 33 3.17 -5.64 5.67
N VAL A 34 3.83 -6.14 4.62
CA VAL A 34 5.24 -5.82 4.33
C VAL A 34 5.44 -4.31 4.16
N PHE A 35 4.54 -3.62 3.44
CA PHE A 35 4.63 -2.16 3.34
C PHE A 35 4.46 -1.45 4.68
N GLN A 36 3.56 -1.93 5.54
CA GLN A 36 3.38 -1.37 6.88
C GLN A 36 4.62 -1.58 7.76
N GLU A 37 5.21 -2.78 7.71
CA GLU A 37 6.40 -3.14 8.49
C GLU A 37 7.65 -2.36 8.05
N ILE A 38 7.87 -2.21 6.74
CA ILE A 38 9.06 -1.51 6.23
C ILE A 38 8.94 0.01 6.38
N LEU A 39 7.76 0.56 6.09
CA LEU A 39 7.57 2.01 6.12
C LEU A 39 7.27 2.55 7.53
N GLN A 40 6.99 1.67 8.50
CA GLN A 40 6.62 2.04 9.87
C GLN A 40 5.52 3.11 9.90
N ALA A 41 4.58 3.01 8.96
CA ALA A 41 3.54 4.00 8.70
C ALA A 41 2.19 3.33 8.44
N GLN A 42 1.12 4.10 8.57
CA GLN A 42 -0.20 3.58 8.27
C GLN A 42 -0.39 3.50 6.75
N VAL A 43 -0.29 2.30 6.20
CA VAL A 43 -0.54 2.02 4.78
C VAL A 43 -1.96 1.47 4.62
N LYS A 44 -2.77 2.10 3.76
CA LYS A 44 -4.10 1.63 3.39
C LYS A 44 -4.18 1.46 1.88
N ARG A 45 -4.60 0.30 1.40
CA ARG A 45 -4.92 0.11 -0.02
C ARG A 45 -6.23 0.84 -0.34
N VAL A 46 -6.20 1.73 -1.33
CA VAL A 46 -7.33 2.56 -1.76
C VAL A 46 -7.87 2.16 -3.14
N GLU A 47 -7.02 1.59 -4.00
CA GLU A 47 -7.43 1.03 -5.29
C GLU A 47 -6.89 -0.38 -5.43
N TYR A 48 -7.66 -1.24 -6.10
CA TYR A 48 -7.33 -2.65 -6.19
C TYR A 48 -7.61 -3.20 -7.59
N ILE A 49 -6.57 -3.73 -8.23
CA ILE A 49 -6.65 -4.22 -9.61
C ILE A 49 -7.65 -5.38 -9.75
N LEU A 50 -7.79 -6.20 -8.71
CA LEU A 50 -8.72 -7.34 -8.70
C LEU A 50 -10.19 -6.93 -8.59
N THR A 51 -10.50 -5.70 -8.15
CA THR A 51 -11.89 -5.17 -8.15
C THR A 51 -12.21 -4.38 -9.42
N GLY A 52 -11.38 -4.48 -10.46
CA GLY A 52 -11.57 -3.79 -11.74
C GLY A 52 -10.92 -2.40 -11.81
N SER A 53 -10.11 -1.99 -10.82
CA SER A 53 -9.27 -0.81 -10.96
C SER A 53 -8.14 -1.07 -11.96
N ARG A 54 -7.60 -0.02 -12.59
CA ARG A 54 -6.48 -0.19 -13.54
C ARG A 54 -5.17 -0.58 -12.86
N ARG A 55 -5.04 -0.32 -11.55
CA ARG A 55 -3.79 -0.33 -10.78
C ARG A 55 -4.07 -0.57 -9.30
N CYS A 56 -3.05 -0.97 -8.54
CA CYS A 56 -3.09 -1.00 -7.09
C CYS A 56 -2.53 0.32 -6.53
N THR A 57 -3.27 0.98 -5.66
CA THR A 57 -2.84 2.25 -5.06
C THR A 57 -2.92 2.14 -3.54
N TYR A 58 -1.88 2.62 -2.86
CA TYR A 58 -1.76 2.62 -1.41
C TYR A 58 -1.59 4.04 -0.91
N ARG A 59 -2.41 4.42 0.06
CA ARG A 59 -2.30 5.66 0.80
C ARG A 59 -1.49 5.42 2.06
N ILE A 60 -0.34 6.06 2.13
CA ILE A 60 0.58 6.01 3.26
C ILE A 60 0.39 7.31 4.04
N THR A 61 -0.10 7.20 5.27
CA THR A 61 -0.24 8.31 6.21
C THR A 61 0.74 8.11 7.34
N ASN A 62 1.55 9.14 7.54
CA ASN A 62 2.63 9.09 8.50
C ASN A 62 2.14 9.60 9.87
N HIS A 63 2.08 8.72 10.87
CA HIS A 63 2.05 9.10 12.27
C HIS A 63 3.51 9.04 12.77
N ILE A 64 4.38 9.97 12.32
CA ILE A 64 5.57 10.25 13.13
C ILE A 64 5.04 10.99 14.35
N GLN A 65 4.81 10.26 15.45
CA GLN A 65 4.84 10.88 16.76
C GLN A 65 6.30 11.26 16.99
N PRO A 66 6.63 12.57 17.05
CA PRO A 66 7.94 12.97 17.52
C PRO A 66 7.97 12.67 19.03
N GLU A 67 8.90 11.83 19.46
CA GLU A 67 9.31 11.73 20.86
C GLU A 67 10.26 12.88 21.23
#